data_AF-A0A438G116-F1
#
_entry.id   AF-A0A438G116-F1
#
_cell.length_a   1.000
_cell.length_b   1.000
_cell.length_c   1.000
_cell.angle_alpha   90.00
_cell.angle_beta   90.00
_cell.angle_gamma   90.00
#
_symmetry.space_group_name_H-M   'P 1'
#
loop_
_entity.id
_entity.type
_entity.pdbx_description
1 polymer ?
#
loop_
_entity_poly.entity_id
_entity_poly.type
_entity_poly.pdbx_seq_one_letter_code
_entity_poly.pdbx_strand_id
1 'polypeptide(L)'
;MGFSETARRKPALESDVIIGVFDTGIWPESQSFSDKDFGPPPRKWKGVCSGGESFTCNKKVIGARIYNSLNDTFNNSVRDIDGHGSHTASIAAGNNVENASFHGLAQGKARGGVPSARLAIYKVCVLIGCASADILAAFDDAIADGVDIISISLGFEAAVALEDDPIAIGAHYYKNNL
;
A
#
# COMPACT_ATOMS: atom_id res chain seq x y z
N MET A 1 9.85 19.80 -6.11
CA MET A 1 10.48 18.49 -6.39
C MET A 1 11.16 18.40 -7.75
N GLY A 2 10.92 19.29 -8.73
CA GLY A 2 11.56 19.18 -10.05
C GLY A 2 11.09 17.95 -10.87
N PHE A 3 9.98 17.34 -10.46
CA PHE A 3 9.42 16.14 -11.06
C PHE A 3 8.17 16.53 -11.86
N SER A 4 8.36 16.86 -13.13
CA SER A 4 7.26 17.28 -14.02
C SER A 4 6.44 16.08 -14.49
N GLU A 5 5.24 16.36 -15.01
CA GLU A 5 4.43 15.34 -15.69
C GLU A 5 5.15 14.72 -16.90
N THR A 6 6.07 15.46 -17.49
CA THR A 6 6.90 15.05 -18.63
C THR A 6 8.23 14.41 -18.20
N ALA A 7 8.40 14.09 -16.92
CA ALA A 7 9.57 13.37 -16.45
C ALA A 7 9.76 12.07 -17.25
N ARG A 8 11.00 11.75 -17.63
CA ARG A 8 11.30 10.52 -18.37
C ARG A 8 10.91 9.31 -17.51
N ARG A 9 10.02 8.49 -18.03
CA ARG A 9 9.51 7.26 -17.40
C ARG A 9 9.78 6.05 -18.25
N LYS A 10 9.75 4.87 -17.64
CA LYS A 10 9.76 3.58 -18.35
C LYS A 10 8.51 2.79 -17.93
N PRO A 11 7.32 3.13 -18.47
CA PRO A 11 6.05 2.60 -17.98
C PRO A 11 5.97 1.07 -17.95
N ALA A 12 6.56 0.39 -18.93
CA ALA A 12 6.63 -1.06 -18.96
C ALA A 12 7.36 -1.63 -17.73
N LEU A 13 8.53 -1.08 -17.38
CA LEU A 13 9.27 -1.49 -16.19
C LEU A 13 8.58 -1.05 -14.90
N GLU A 14 8.07 0.18 -14.86
CA GLU A 14 7.32 0.70 -13.71
C GLU A 14 6.08 -0.17 -13.42
N SER A 15 5.43 -0.71 -14.45
CA SER A 15 4.26 -1.60 -14.30
C SER A 15 4.57 -3.00 -13.77
N ASP A 16 5.85 -3.36 -13.70
CA ASP A 16 6.34 -4.58 -13.05
C ASP A 16 6.82 -4.34 -11.60
N VAL A 17 6.83 -3.08 -11.14
CA VAL A 17 7.15 -2.73 -9.75
C VAL A 17 5.92 -2.88 -8.86
N ILE A 18 6.09 -3.52 -7.72
CA ILE A 18 5.06 -3.79 -6.72
C ILE A 18 5.43 -3.05 -5.44
N ILE A 19 4.59 -2.09 -5.04
CA ILE A 19 4.74 -1.34 -3.79
C ILE A 19 3.80 -1.96 -2.75
N GLY A 20 4.38 -2.50 -1.69
CA GLY A 20 3.65 -2.93 -0.50
C GLY A 20 3.32 -1.73 0.38
N VAL A 21 2.06 -1.56 0.77
CA VAL A 21 1.62 -0.48 1.65
C VAL A 21 1.12 -1.06 2.96
N PHE A 22 1.82 -0.74 4.05
CA PHE A 22 1.54 -1.22 5.40
C PHE A 22 0.83 -0.10 6.17
N ASP A 23 -0.49 -0.18 6.28
CA ASP A 23 -1.32 0.96 6.70
C ASP A 23 -2.73 0.53 7.17
N THR A 24 -3.70 1.44 7.17
CA THR A 24 -5.12 1.22 7.56
C THR A 24 -5.98 0.54 6.48
N GLY A 25 -5.38 0.14 5.36
CA GLY A 25 -6.04 -0.51 4.24
C GLY A 25 -6.09 0.35 2.98
N ILE A 26 -7.09 0.13 2.13
CA ILE A 26 -7.33 0.95 0.94
C ILE A 26 -8.83 1.11 0.63
N TRP A 27 -9.20 2.24 0.04
CA TRP A 27 -10.51 2.44 -0.58
C TRP A 27 -10.44 2.18 -2.10
N PRO A 28 -10.73 0.95 -2.57
CA PRO A 28 -10.39 0.52 -3.93
C PRO A 28 -11.18 1.25 -5.03
N GLU A 29 -12.33 1.83 -4.71
CA GLU A 29 -13.17 2.58 -5.67
C GLU A 29 -12.63 3.97 -6.00
N SER A 30 -11.58 4.44 -5.31
CA SER A 30 -10.95 5.73 -5.63
C SER A 30 -10.39 5.74 -7.05
N GLN A 31 -10.56 6.86 -7.76
CA GLN A 31 -10.04 7.02 -9.12
C GLN A 31 -8.50 6.87 -9.19
N SER A 32 -7.81 7.17 -8.09
CA SER A 32 -6.37 6.94 -7.93
C SER A 32 -5.96 5.48 -8.06
N PHE A 33 -6.89 4.53 -7.88
CA PHE A 33 -6.63 3.10 -7.90
C PHE A 33 -7.38 2.36 -9.01
N SER A 34 -7.91 3.11 -9.99
CA SER A 34 -8.44 2.53 -11.22
C SER A 34 -7.40 1.67 -11.91
N ASP A 35 -7.82 0.58 -12.54
CA ASP A 35 -6.94 -0.30 -13.31
C ASP A 35 -7.12 -0.15 -14.82
N LYS A 36 -7.80 0.93 -15.23
CA LYS A 36 -7.85 1.34 -16.63
C LYS A 36 -6.43 1.51 -17.14
N ASP A 37 -6.12 0.85 -18.25
CA ASP A 37 -4.80 0.80 -18.91
C ASP A 37 -3.75 -0.10 -18.25
N PHE A 38 -4.11 -0.89 -17.24
CA PHE A 38 -3.23 -1.90 -16.66
C PHE A 38 -3.36 -3.27 -17.37
N GLY A 39 -2.21 -3.88 -17.67
CA GLY A 39 -2.11 -5.28 -18.05
C GLY A 39 -2.28 -6.23 -16.85
N PRO A 40 -2.20 -7.56 -17.02
CA PRO A 40 -2.24 -8.49 -15.90
C PRO A 40 -1.14 -8.19 -14.86
N PRO A 41 -1.28 -8.67 -13.61
CA PRO A 41 -0.23 -8.56 -12.59
C PRO A 41 1.11 -9.16 -13.07
N PRO A 42 2.25 -8.66 -12.57
CA PRO A 42 3.57 -9.16 -12.95
C PRO A 42 3.72 -10.65 -12.64
N ARG A 43 4.40 -11.42 -13.51
CA ARG A 43 4.55 -12.88 -13.35
C ARG A 43 5.22 -13.31 -12.04
N LYS A 44 6.04 -12.43 -11.45
CA LYS A 44 6.73 -12.67 -10.17
C LYS A 44 5.82 -12.57 -8.96
N TRP A 45 4.65 -11.95 -9.10
CA TRP A 45 3.70 -11.72 -8.01
C TRP A 45 3.12 -13.06 -7.54
N LYS A 46 3.24 -13.33 -6.24
CA LYS A 46 2.75 -14.55 -5.60
C LYS A 46 1.65 -14.29 -4.56
N GLY A 47 1.40 -13.03 -4.25
CA GLY A 47 0.39 -12.68 -3.26
C GLY A 47 -1.04 -12.90 -3.73
N VAL A 48 -1.94 -12.75 -2.76
CA VAL A 48 -3.35 -13.08 -2.91
C VAL A 48 -4.23 -11.87 -2.69
N CYS A 49 -5.48 -11.99 -3.13
CA CYS A 49 -6.52 -11.07 -2.75
C CYS A 49 -7.38 -11.65 -1.61
N SER A 50 -6.90 -11.51 -0.39
CA SER A 50 -7.58 -11.90 0.84
C SER A 50 -8.11 -10.66 1.56
N GLY A 51 -8.87 -9.84 0.82
CA GLY A 51 -9.33 -8.53 1.25
C GLY A 51 -10.49 -8.53 2.25
N GLY A 52 -11.01 -9.70 2.63
CA GLY A 52 -12.20 -9.83 3.46
C GLY A 52 -13.51 -9.54 2.70
N GLU A 53 -14.58 -9.29 3.44
CA GLU A 53 -15.92 -9.13 2.85
C GLU A 53 -16.00 -7.94 1.88
N SER A 54 -16.70 -8.16 0.76
CA SER A 54 -16.98 -7.15 -0.26
C SER A 54 -15.75 -6.39 -0.77
N PHE A 55 -14.57 -7.02 -0.77
CA PHE A 55 -13.35 -6.48 -1.34
C PHE A 55 -12.89 -7.32 -2.53
N THR A 56 -12.44 -6.67 -3.59
CA THR A 56 -11.90 -7.37 -4.76
C THR A 56 -10.74 -6.57 -5.32
N CYS A 57 -9.64 -7.26 -5.56
CA CYS A 57 -8.45 -6.71 -6.18
C CYS A 57 -8.70 -6.49 -7.67
N ASN A 58 -7.94 -5.57 -8.25
CA ASN A 58 -7.97 -5.29 -9.67
C ASN A 58 -6.54 -5.35 -10.23
N LYS A 59 -6.28 -4.86 -11.44
CA LYS A 59 -4.92 -4.91 -11.98
C LYS A 59 -4.00 -3.81 -11.40
N LYS A 60 -4.52 -2.82 -10.70
CA LYS A 60 -3.76 -1.77 -10.03
C LYS A 60 -3.40 -2.18 -8.59
N VAL A 61 -4.40 -2.52 -7.81
CA VAL A 61 -4.32 -3.12 -6.47
C VAL A 61 -4.38 -4.63 -6.64
N ILE A 62 -3.21 -5.27 -6.75
CA ILE A 62 -3.07 -6.69 -7.15
C ILE A 62 -3.08 -7.66 -5.97
N GLY A 63 -2.92 -7.13 -4.76
CA GLY A 63 -2.86 -7.88 -3.51
C GLY A 63 -3.52 -7.11 -2.38
N ALA A 64 -4.17 -7.84 -1.48
CA ALA A 64 -4.79 -7.28 -0.29
C ALA A 64 -4.84 -8.34 0.81
N ARG A 65 -4.35 -7.99 2.00
CA ARG A 65 -4.37 -8.83 3.21
C ARG A 65 -4.73 -7.99 4.41
N ILE A 66 -5.49 -8.58 5.33
CA ILE A 66 -5.83 -7.98 6.62
C ILE A 66 -5.20 -8.76 7.76
N TYR A 67 -4.64 -8.04 8.72
CA TYR A 67 -4.07 -8.55 9.95
C TYR A 67 -4.81 -7.88 11.10
N ASN A 68 -5.42 -8.68 11.97
CA ASN A 68 -6.30 -8.21 13.02
C ASN A 68 -6.11 -9.05 14.29
N SER A 69 -4.87 -9.17 14.76
CA SER A 69 -4.55 -9.88 16.00
C SER A 69 -5.20 -9.24 17.24
N LEU A 70 -5.61 -7.98 17.14
CA LEU A 70 -6.32 -7.25 18.19
C LEU A 70 -7.82 -7.56 18.27
N ASN A 71 -8.34 -8.42 17.38
CA ASN A 71 -9.75 -8.84 17.33
C ASN A 71 -10.75 -7.69 17.20
N ASP A 72 -10.44 -6.68 16.38
CA ASP A 72 -11.39 -5.61 16.03
C ASP A 72 -12.52 -6.20 15.15
N THR A 73 -13.65 -6.51 15.76
CA THR A 73 -14.78 -7.17 15.09
C THR A 73 -15.49 -6.30 14.07
N PHE A 74 -15.27 -4.98 14.10
CA PHE A 74 -15.87 -4.02 13.15
C PHE A 74 -15.09 -3.94 11.84
N ASN A 75 -13.89 -4.51 11.80
CA ASN A 75 -12.94 -4.27 10.74
C ASN A 75 -12.45 -5.57 10.09
N ASN A 76 -13.37 -6.33 9.49
CA ASN A 76 -13.09 -7.63 8.88
C ASN A 76 -12.73 -7.54 7.38
N SER A 77 -12.31 -6.38 6.91
CA SER A 77 -12.00 -6.11 5.51
C SER A 77 -10.82 -5.16 5.37
N VAL A 78 -10.07 -5.30 4.28
CA VAL A 78 -8.96 -4.42 3.88
C VAL A 78 -9.46 -3.02 3.48
N ARG A 79 -10.78 -2.83 3.36
CA ARG A 79 -11.38 -1.51 3.16
C ARG A 79 -10.88 -0.52 4.20
N ASP A 80 -10.41 0.62 3.72
CA ASP A 80 -9.96 1.71 4.57
C ASP A 80 -11.17 2.51 5.06
N ILE A 81 -11.31 2.57 6.39
CA ILE A 81 -12.36 3.34 7.08
C ILE A 81 -11.80 4.57 7.79
N ASP A 82 -10.48 4.71 7.82
CA ASP A 82 -9.78 5.83 8.43
C ASP A 82 -9.39 6.87 7.36
N GLY A 83 -8.83 6.39 6.25
CA GLY A 83 -8.40 7.20 5.11
C GLY A 83 -6.88 7.33 5.01
N HIS A 84 -6.12 7.11 6.09
CA HIS A 84 -4.67 7.23 6.10
C HIS A 84 -4.01 6.34 5.03
N GLY A 85 -4.35 5.05 4.96
CA GLY A 85 -3.79 4.10 3.99
C GLY A 85 -4.14 4.41 2.54
N SER A 86 -5.36 4.85 2.26
CA SER A 86 -5.75 5.31 0.93
C SER A 86 -4.97 6.57 0.54
N HIS A 87 -4.77 7.49 1.48
CA HIS A 87 -4.02 8.71 1.23
C HIS A 87 -2.53 8.40 0.94
N THR A 88 -1.86 7.61 1.77
CA THR A 88 -0.45 7.24 1.59
C THR A 88 -0.22 6.40 0.33
N ALA A 89 -1.09 5.42 0.04
CA ALA A 89 -1.02 4.62 -1.18
C ALA A 89 -1.17 5.49 -2.44
N SER A 90 -2.05 6.50 -2.41
CA SER A 90 -2.23 7.43 -3.54
C SER A 90 -1.01 8.33 -3.76
N ILE A 91 -0.29 8.70 -2.70
CA ILE A 91 0.97 9.46 -2.81
C ILE A 91 2.09 8.61 -3.40
N ALA A 92 2.17 7.33 -3.03
CA ALA A 92 3.20 6.43 -3.55
C ALA A 92 2.95 6.09 -5.03
N ALA A 93 1.74 5.65 -5.37
CA ALA A 93 1.44 5.10 -6.68
C ALA A 93 0.03 5.44 -7.21
N GLY A 94 -0.63 6.49 -6.74
CA GLY A 94 -1.91 6.90 -7.31
C GLY A 94 -1.81 7.22 -8.81
N ASN A 95 -2.83 6.84 -9.57
CA ASN A 95 -2.96 7.20 -10.97
C ASN A 95 -3.15 8.71 -11.15
N ASN A 96 -3.09 9.16 -12.40
CA ASN A 96 -3.43 10.52 -12.76
C ASN A 96 -4.94 10.74 -12.59
N VAL A 97 -5.31 11.63 -11.67
CA VAL A 97 -6.69 12.06 -11.44
C VAL A 97 -6.79 13.54 -11.78
N GLU A 98 -7.47 13.85 -12.87
CA GLU A 98 -7.70 15.23 -13.32
C GLU A 98 -8.70 15.95 -12.41
N ASN A 99 -8.55 17.27 -12.28
CA ASN A 99 -9.47 18.12 -11.50
C ASN A 99 -9.65 17.70 -10.03
N ALA A 100 -8.66 17.03 -9.45
CA ALA A 100 -8.65 16.72 -8.02
C ALA A 100 -8.55 18.03 -7.22
N SER A 101 -9.35 18.15 -6.17
CA SER A 101 -9.31 19.28 -5.24
C SER A 101 -9.95 18.90 -3.90
N PHE A 102 -9.64 19.64 -2.85
CA PHE A 102 -10.34 19.58 -1.58
C PHE A 102 -11.22 20.84 -1.43
N HIS A 103 -12.51 20.73 -1.74
CA HIS A 103 -13.44 21.88 -1.78
C HIS A 103 -12.90 23.06 -2.62
N GLY A 104 -12.27 22.77 -3.77
CA GLY A 104 -11.66 23.78 -4.65
C GLY A 104 -10.22 24.18 -4.28
N LEU A 105 -9.72 23.79 -3.10
CA LEU A 105 -8.32 24.00 -2.74
C LEU A 105 -7.41 23.01 -3.47
N ALA A 106 -6.23 23.49 -3.86
CA ALA A 106 -5.22 22.73 -4.58
C ALA A 106 -5.73 22.04 -5.86
N GLN A 107 -6.64 22.72 -6.59
CA GLN A 107 -7.18 22.18 -7.83
C GLN A 107 -6.07 21.89 -8.85
N GLY A 108 -6.05 20.64 -9.33
CA GLY A 108 -5.10 20.22 -10.34
C GLY A 108 -5.15 18.72 -10.60
N LYS A 109 -4.03 18.18 -11.09
CA LYS A 109 -3.86 16.75 -11.31
C LYS A 109 -3.21 16.09 -10.10
N ALA A 110 -3.93 15.20 -9.44
CA ALA A 110 -3.35 14.35 -8.40
C ALA A 110 -2.68 13.13 -9.05
N ARG A 111 -1.51 12.73 -8.53
CA ARG A 111 -0.80 11.50 -8.90
C ARG A 111 0.18 11.08 -7.83
N GLY A 112 0.56 9.81 -7.84
CA GLY A 112 1.62 9.27 -7.00
C GLY A 112 3.01 9.34 -7.63
N GLY A 113 4.05 9.03 -6.86
CA GLY A 113 5.44 8.91 -7.32
C GLY A 113 5.58 8.13 -8.63
N VAL A 114 5.03 6.91 -8.63
CA VAL A 114 5.09 5.97 -9.75
C VAL A 114 3.68 5.51 -10.13
N PRO A 115 2.93 6.27 -10.95
CA PRO A 115 1.54 5.96 -11.28
C PRO A 115 1.36 4.60 -11.94
N SER A 116 2.36 4.08 -12.68
CA SER A 116 2.27 2.77 -13.33
C SER A 116 2.55 1.59 -12.39
N ALA A 117 3.08 1.81 -11.18
CA ALA A 117 3.39 0.72 -10.25
C ALA A 117 2.13 0.01 -9.73
N ARG A 118 2.28 -1.24 -9.33
CA ARG A 118 1.24 -2.05 -8.68
C ARG A 118 1.24 -1.79 -7.18
N LEU A 119 0.09 -1.95 -6.56
CA LEU A 119 -0.10 -1.87 -5.11
C LEU A 119 -0.44 -3.24 -4.54
N ALA A 120 0.22 -3.60 -3.44
CA ALA A 120 -0.15 -4.70 -2.57
C ALA A 120 -0.44 -4.13 -1.17
N ILE A 121 -1.65 -4.34 -0.68
CA ILE A 121 -2.13 -3.67 0.54
C ILE A 121 -2.08 -4.62 1.72
N TYR A 122 -1.37 -4.22 2.76
CA TYR A 122 -1.21 -4.95 4.01
C TYR A 122 -1.82 -4.10 5.11
N LYS A 123 -3.07 -4.41 5.46
CA LYS A 123 -3.77 -3.69 6.53
C LYS A 123 -3.32 -4.22 7.87
N VAL A 124 -2.38 -3.53 8.50
CA VAL A 124 -1.78 -3.86 9.80
C VAL A 124 -2.27 -2.95 10.92
N CYS A 125 -3.02 -1.91 10.57
CA CYS A 125 -3.64 -0.99 11.50
C CYS A 125 -5.16 -1.10 11.46
N VAL A 126 -5.74 -1.24 12.65
CA VAL A 126 -7.18 -1.19 12.91
C VAL A 126 -7.49 0.03 13.78
N LEU A 127 -8.76 0.24 14.15
CA LEU A 127 -9.17 1.47 14.86
C LEU A 127 -8.44 1.68 16.20
N ILE A 128 -8.06 0.59 16.85
CA ILE A 128 -7.41 0.59 18.16
C ILE A 128 -5.88 0.57 18.08
N GLY A 129 -5.29 0.60 16.88
CA GLY A 129 -3.85 0.69 16.66
C GLY A 129 -3.30 -0.37 15.70
N CYS A 130 -1.97 -0.49 15.70
CA CYS A 130 -1.23 -1.40 14.83
C CYS A 130 -0.39 -2.34 15.70
N ALA A 131 -0.73 -3.63 15.74
CA ALA A 131 -0.02 -4.57 16.58
C ALA A 131 1.34 -4.96 15.99
N SER A 132 2.36 -5.12 16.83
CA SER A 132 3.68 -5.57 16.40
C SER A 132 3.63 -6.92 15.67
N ALA A 133 2.76 -7.83 16.11
CA ALA A 133 2.57 -9.14 15.47
C ALA A 133 2.00 -9.02 14.06
N ASP A 134 1.04 -8.11 13.85
CA ASP A 134 0.42 -7.87 12.54
C ASP A 134 1.42 -7.23 11.56
N ILE A 135 2.25 -6.29 12.05
CA ILE A 135 3.33 -5.68 11.26
C ILE A 135 4.35 -6.74 10.81
N LEU A 136 4.82 -7.58 11.73
CA LEU A 136 5.80 -8.64 11.42
C LEU A 136 5.21 -9.71 10.48
N ALA A 137 3.96 -10.10 10.67
CA ALA A 137 3.26 -11.03 9.76
C ALA A 137 3.15 -10.45 8.34
N ALA A 138 2.84 -9.16 8.22
CA ALA A 138 2.81 -8.48 6.93
C ALA A 138 4.17 -8.43 6.24
N PHE A 139 5.27 -8.27 6.99
CA PHE A 139 6.62 -8.34 6.42
C PHE A 139 6.91 -9.73 5.83
N ASP A 140 6.58 -10.80 6.55
CA ASP A 140 6.80 -12.17 6.08
C ASP A 140 6.03 -12.44 4.78
N ASP A 141 4.74 -12.09 4.75
CA ASP A 141 3.90 -12.21 3.56
C ASP A 141 4.40 -11.31 2.42
N ALA A 142 4.84 -10.07 2.69
CA ALA A 142 5.33 -9.16 1.64
C ALA A 142 6.59 -9.68 0.94
N ILE A 143 7.50 -10.32 1.68
CA ILE A 143 8.69 -10.97 1.13
C ILE A 143 8.26 -12.15 0.26
N ALA A 144 7.42 -13.04 0.80
CA ALA A 144 6.95 -14.23 0.10
C ALA A 144 6.15 -13.88 -1.17
N ASP A 145 5.36 -12.81 -1.13
CA ASP A 145 4.50 -12.33 -2.21
C ASP A 145 5.31 -11.67 -3.35
N GLY A 146 6.57 -11.30 -3.09
CA GLY A 146 7.48 -10.69 -4.08
C GLY A 146 7.30 -9.18 -4.25
N VAL A 147 7.02 -8.47 -3.14
CA VAL A 147 7.00 -7.00 -3.11
C VAL A 147 8.40 -6.46 -3.40
N ASP A 148 8.50 -5.36 -4.16
CA ASP A 148 9.79 -4.73 -4.47
C ASP A 148 10.18 -3.68 -3.44
N ILE A 149 9.22 -2.87 -3.01
CA ILE A 149 9.43 -1.76 -2.07
C ILE A 149 8.26 -1.71 -1.08
N ILE A 150 8.56 -1.54 0.21
CA ILE A 150 7.55 -1.30 1.25
C ILE A 150 7.47 0.19 1.57
N SER A 151 6.25 0.72 1.58
CA SER A 151 5.90 2.01 2.16
C SER A 151 5.16 1.75 3.47
N ILE A 152 5.75 2.23 4.57
CA ILE A 152 5.20 2.09 5.91
C ILE A 152 5.17 3.46 6.57
N SER A 153 3.97 3.95 6.87
CA SER A 153 3.74 5.28 7.45
C SER A 153 3.34 5.15 8.92
N LEU A 154 4.08 4.32 9.65
CA LEU A 154 3.82 3.93 11.04
C LEU A 154 5.07 4.19 11.89
N GLY A 155 4.89 4.31 13.20
CA GLY A 155 5.99 4.46 14.14
C GLY A 155 5.50 4.58 15.58
N PHE A 156 6.45 4.51 16.51
CA PHE A 156 6.19 4.75 17.93
C PHE A 156 6.36 6.23 18.27
N GLU A 157 5.68 6.69 19.33
CA GLU A 157 5.85 8.06 19.84
C GLU A 157 7.26 8.33 20.38
N ALA A 158 7.91 7.28 20.92
CA ALA A 158 9.26 7.33 21.46
C ALA A 158 10.13 6.27 20.80
N ALA A 159 11.43 6.55 20.71
CA ALA A 159 12.41 5.58 20.23
C ALA A 159 12.46 4.37 21.19
N VAL A 160 12.47 3.17 20.61
CA VAL A 160 12.67 1.90 21.31
C VAL A 160 13.96 1.24 20.83
N ALA A 161 14.44 0.22 21.55
CA ALA A 161 15.60 -0.56 21.10
C ALA A 161 15.28 -1.28 19.78
N LEU A 162 16.28 -1.49 18.91
CA LEU A 162 16.04 -2.04 17.58
C LEU A 162 15.50 -3.47 17.63
N GLU A 163 15.90 -4.22 18.65
CA GLU A 163 15.44 -5.58 18.97
C GLU A 163 14.00 -5.64 19.49
N ASP A 164 13.42 -4.51 19.88
CA ASP A 164 12.03 -4.38 20.34
C ASP A 164 11.13 -3.67 19.30
N ASP A 165 11.72 -3.15 18.21
CA ASP A 165 11.00 -2.44 17.14
C ASP A 165 10.58 -3.41 16.01
N PRO A 166 9.28 -3.74 15.86
CA PRO A 166 8.80 -4.61 14.78
C PRO A 166 9.10 -4.06 13.38
N ILE A 167 9.14 -2.74 13.20
CA ILE A 167 9.48 -2.12 11.91
C ILE A 167 10.97 -2.32 11.62
N ALA A 168 11.84 -2.12 12.62
CA ALA A 168 13.28 -2.32 12.43
C ALA A 168 13.61 -3.79 12.15
N ILE A 169 13.03 -4.72 12.92
CA ILE A 169 13.21 -6.16 12.74
C ILE A 169 12.71 -6.59 11.36
N GLY A 170 11.47 -6.21 11.01
CA GLY A 170 10.86 -6.54 9.73
C GLY A 170 11.63 -5.97 8.53
N ALA A 171 12.06 -4.71 8.61
CA ALA A 171 12.85 -4.07 7.55
C ALA A 171 14.23 -4.71 7.39
N HIS A 172 14.89 -5.10 8.50
CA HIS A 172 16.15 -5.84 8.44
C HIS A 172 15.98 -7.19 7.75
N TYR A 173 14.92 -7.93 8.11
CA TYR A 173 14.60 -9.22 7.50
C TYR A 173 14.25 -9.08 6.01
N TYR A 174 13.41 -8.10 5.64
CA TYR A 174 13.04 -7.79 4.26
C TYR A 174 14.27 -7.55 3.38
N LYS A 175 15.20 -6.69 3.84
CA LYS A 175 16.45 -6.40 3.12
C LYS A 175 17.28 -7.65 2.81
N ASN A 176 17.29 -8.63 3.71
CA ASN A 176 18.13 -9.82 3.58
C ASN A 176 17.49 -10.95 2.76
N ASN A 177 16.23 -10.80 2.33
CA ASN A 177 15.45 -11.84 1.63
C ASN A 177 14.85 -11.38 0.29
N LEU A 178 15.30 -10.22 -0.23
CA LEU A 178 14.99 -9.74 -1.59
C LEU A 178 15.84 -10.44 -2.66
#